data_AF-A0A1N7KEP7-F1
#
_entry.id   AF-A0A1N7KEP7-F1
#
_cell.length_a   1.000
_cell.length_b   1.000
_cell.length_c   1.000
_cell.angle_alpha   90.00
_cell.angle_beta   90.00
_cell.angle_gamma   90.00
#
_symmetry.space_group_name_H-M   'P 1'
#
loop_
_entity.id
_entity.type
_entity.pdbx_description
1 polymer ?
#
loop_
_entity_poly.entity_id
_entity_poly.type
_entity_poly.pdbx_seq_one_letter_code
_entity_poly.pdbx_strand_id
1 'polypeptide(L)'
;MFEAHLPSADLSSQPAHHHDQTTSNDQLINRIVHSSTHNCPIWVWSTHGKRKDKKGALLNAVFLYIEYKNPQNNTCYLCKELTGKSLVDNQFLTMLAESALLANICTSKTRHWLKNFNETDSEII
;
A
#
# COMPACT_ATOMS: atom_id res chain seq x y z
N MET A 1 32.88 10.28 -55.75
CA MET A 1 33.36 9.88 -54.41
C MET A 1 33.29 11.11 -53.54
N PHE A 2 32.41 11.11 -52.54
CA PHE A 2 32.29 12.19 -51.57
C PHE A 2 32.56 11.58 -50.20
N GLU A 3 33.60 12.09 -49.52
CA GLU A 3 33.93 11.72 -48.15
C GLU A 3 32.99 12.46 -47.18
N ALA A 4 32.34 11.72 -46.28
CA ALA A 4 31.49 12.27 -45.25
C ALA A 4 32.31 12.46 -43.97
N HIS A 5 32.41 13.70 -43.48
CA HIS A 5 32.93 13.99 -42.15
C HIS A 5 31.91 13.56 -41.09
N LEU A 6 32.34 12.73 -40.14
CA LEU A 6 31.60 12.45 -38.90
C LEU A 6 31.78 13.64 -37.92
N PRO A 7 30.70 14.20 -37.36
CA PRO A 7 30.82 14.94 -36.11
C PRO A 7 30.87 13.94 -34.94
N SER A 8 31.99 13.91 -34.22
CA SER A 8 32.09 13.27 -32.90
C SER A 8 31.18 13.99 -31.91
N ALA A 9 29.98 13.45 -31.70
CA ALA A 9 29.18 13.80 -30.54
C ALA A 9 29.63 12.93 -29.36
N ASP A 10 30.41 13.54 -28.47
CA ASP A 10 30.80 12.98 -27.18
C ASP A 10 29.58 13.01 -26.26
N LEU A 11 28.80 11.91 -26.26
CA LEU A 11 27.71 11.70 -25.31
C LEU A 11 28.27 11.12 -24.01
N SER A 12 28.99 11.95 -23.26
CA SER A 12 29.16 11.72 -21.82
C SER A 12 27.83 12.04 -21.14
N SER A 13 26.91 11.06 -21.15
CA SER A 13 25.73 11.10 -20.29
C SER A 13 26.20 10.88 -18.86
N GLN A 14 26.58 11.97 -18.17
CA GLN A 14 26.56 11.95 -16.71
C GLN A 14 25.13 11.61 -16.28
N PRO A 15 24.88 10.52 -15.52
CA PRO A 15 23.62 10.39 -14.85
C PRO A 15 23.60 11.49 -13.78
N ALA A 16 22.81 12.53 -14.04
CA ALA A 16 22.31 13.38 -12.98
C ALA A 16 21.59 12.45 -12.00
N HIS A 17 22.24 12.17 -10.87
CA HIS A 17 21.61 11.58 -9.70
C HIS A 17 20.57 12.58 -9.18
N HIS A 18 19.42 12.64 -9.84
CA HIS A 18 18.19 13.07 -9.21
C HIS A 18 17.80 11.98 -8.23
N HIS A 19 18.32 12.15 -7.02
CA HIS A 19 17.85 11.48 -5.82
C HIS A 19 16.44 12.02 -5.53
N ASP A 20 15.45 11.56 -6.30
CA ASP A 20 14.04 11.73 -5.96
C ASP A 20 13.71 10.78 -4.79
N GLN A 21 14.15 11.19 -3.61
CA GLN A 21 13.63 10.75 -2.32
C GLN A 21 12.21 11.32 -2.13
N THR A 22 11.22 10.75 -2.81
CA THR A 22 9.81 11.18 -2.74
C THR A 22 8.85 10.00 -2.85
N THR A 23 8.98 8.97 -2.00
CA THR A 23 8.02 7.84 -1.97
C THR A 23 7.67 7.28 -0.59
N SER A 24 7.90 8.00 0.52
CA SER A 24 7.62 7.45 1.87
C SER A 24 6.56 8.15 2.73
N ASN A 25 5.91 9.23 2.28
CA ASN A 25 4.99 10.00 3.16
C ASN A 25 3.49 9.96 2.80
N ASP A 26 3.08 9.19 1.78
CA ASP A 26 1.68 9.10 1.36
C ASP A 26 0.88 7.95 2.02
N GLN A 27 1.53 7.13 2.86
CA GLN A 27 0.85 6.06 3.59
C GLN A 27 0.62 6.47 5.04
N LEU A 28 -0.64 6.67 5.42
CA LEU A 28 -1.03 7.01 6.80
C LEU A 28 -0.87 5.83 7.75
N ILE A 29 -1.00 4.60 7.27
CA ILE A 29 -0.78 3.35 7.99
C ILE A 29 -0.17 2.31 7.04
N ASN A 30 0.77 1.51 7.56
CA ASN A 30 1.34 0.33 6.91
C ASN A 30 1.94 -0.59 8.00
N ARG A 31 1.12 -1.42 8.63
CA ARG A 31 1.51 -2.27 9.76
C ARG A 31 0.51 -3.40 10.03
N ILE A 32 0.91 -4.32 10.89
CA ILE A 32 0.00 -5.27 11.52
C ILE A 32 -0.88 -4.53 12.55
N VAL A 33 -2.19 -4.80 12.52
CA VAL A 33 -3.19 -4.32 13.47
C VAL A 33 -3.95 -5.52 14.03
N HIS A 34 -4.41 -5.46 15.28
CA HIS A 34 -5.21 -6.53 15.86
C HIS A 34 -6.70 -6.30 15.58
N SER A 35 -7.34 -7.16 14.80
CA SER A 35 -8.78 -7.09 14.61
C SER A 35 -9.50 -7.48 15.90
N SER A 36 -10.20 -6.52 16.50
CA SER A 36 -11.09 -6.73 17.64
C SER A 36 -12.29 -7.62 17.27
N THR A 37 -12.83 -7.47 16.05
CA THR A 37 -13.98 -8.25 15.57
C THR A 37 -13.66 -9.74 15.40
N HIS A 38 -12.45 -10.10 14.95
CA HIS A 38 -12.04 -11.49 14.69
C HIS A 38 -11.02 -12.03 15.68
N ASN A 39 -10.62 -11.20 16.65
CA ASN A 39 -9.59 -11.47 17.65
C ASN A 39 -8.26 -11.96 17.04
N CYS A 40 -7.81 -11.42 15.91
CA CYS A 40 -6.57 -11.86 15.25
C CYS A 40 -5.81 -10.70 14.58
N PRO A 41 -4.47 -10.83 14.42
CA PRO A 41 -3.70 -9.85 13.65
C PRO A 41 -4.11 -9.88 12.18
N ILE A 42 -4.08 -8.72 11.55
CA ILE A 42 -4.35 -8.45 10.13
C ILE A 42 -3.29 -7.47 9.61
N TRP A 43 -2.92 -7.60 8.34
CA TRP A 43 -2.02 -6.62 7.71
C TRP A 43 -2.84 -5.46 7.17
N VAL A 44 -2.43 -4.23 7.47
CA VAL A 44 -3.20 -3.04 7.12
C VAL A 44 -2.29 -2.00 6.52
N TRP A 45 -2.66 -1.50 5.36
CA TRP A 45 -1.96 -0.40 4.73
C TRP A 45 -2.93 0.56 4.06
N SER A 46 -2.49 1.78 3.85
CA SER A 46 -3.30 2.83 3.21
C SER A 46 -2.55 3.52 2.11
N THR A 47 -3.29 4.16 1.23
CA THR A 47 -2.73 5.03 0.20
C THR A 47 -3.68 6.18 -0.10
N HIS A 48 -3.12 7.34 -0.44
CA HIS A 48 -3.88 8.43 -1.03
C HIS A 48 -4.13 8.16 -2.52
N GLY A 49 -5.32 8.51 -2.99
CA GLY A 49 -5.67 8.39 -4.40
C GLY A 49 -6.76 9.35 -4.82
N LYS A 50 -7.20 9.19 -6.07
CA LYS A 50 -8.27 10.00 -6.67
C LYS A 50 -9.41 9.11 -7.13
N ARG A 51 -10.63 9.55 -6.88
CA ARG A 51 -11.86 8.90 -7.35
C ARG A 51 -12.69 9.89 -8.15
N LYS A 52 -13.38 9.39 -9.17
CA LYS A 52 -14.42 10.16 -9.88
C LYS A 52 -15.76 9.93 -9.20
N ASP A 53 -16.45 11.01 -8.86
CA ASP A 53 -17.83 10.94 -8.39
C ASP A 53 -18.80 10.60 -9.54
N LYS A 54 -20.09 10.46 -9.22
CA LYS A 54 -21.13 10.15 -10.22
C LYS A 54 -21.30 11.22 -11.29
N LYS A 55 -20.81 12.44 -11.05
CA LYS A 55 -20.85 13.58 -11.97
C LYS A 55 -19.54 13.73 -12.76
N GLY A 56 -18.56 12.85 -12.53
CA GLY A 56 -17.25 12.86 -13.17
C GLY A 56 -16.22 13.78 -12.52
N ALA A 57 -16.54 14.44 -11.40
CA ALA A 57 -15.60 15.29 -10.68
C ALA A 57 -14.56 14.44 -9.95
N LEU A 58 -13.31 14.90 -9.98
CA LEU A 58 -12.20 14.26 -9.26
C LEU A 58 -12.23 14.67 -7.78
N LEU A 59 -12.22 13.67 -6.91
CA LEU A 59 -12.14 13.81 -5.46
C LEU A 59 -10.89 13.09 -4.94
N ASN A 60 -10.23 13.69 -3.96
CA ASN A 60 -9.20 13.00 -3.20
C ASN A 60 -9.87 11.98 -2.26
N ALA A 61 -9.26 10.81 -2.15
CA ALA A 61 -9.71 9.74 -1.29
C ALA A 61 -8.52 9.09 -0.59
N VAL A 62 -8.78 8.50 0.58
CA VAL A 62 -7.87 7.56 1.22
C VAL A 62 -8.44 6.17 1.02
N PHE A 63 -7.60 5.24 0.59
CA PHE A 63 -7.96 3.83 0.48
C PHE A 63 -7.28 3.08 1.62
N LEU A 64 -8.06 2.35 2.40
CA LEU A 64 -7.59 1.44 3.44
C LEU A 64 -7.71 0.01 2.95
N TYR A 65 -6.60 -0.70 2.94
CA TYR A 65 -6.51 -2.12 2.57
C TYR A 65 -6.26 -2.94 3.83
N ILE A 66 -7.05 -4.01 3.98
CA ILE A 66 -6.91 -4.97 5.07
C ILE A 66 -6.71 -6.35 4.45
N GLU A 67 -5.54 -6.92 4.65
CA GLU A 67 -5.16 -8.23 4.13
C GLU A 67 -5.22 -9.32 5.19
N TYR A 68 -5.72 -10.48 4.78
CA TYR A 68 -5.91 -11.64 5.64
C TYR A 68 -5.92 -12.94 4.82
N LYS A 69 -5.91 -14.09 5.50
CA LYS A 69 -6.02 -15.41 4.85
C LYS A 69 -7.43 -15.97 4.97
N ASN A 70 -7.92 -16.60 3.91
CA ASN A 70 -9.17 -17.35 3.93
C ASN A 70 -8.96 -18.84 4.31
N PRO A 71 -10.03 -19.65 4.46
CA PRO A 71 -9.91 -21.07 4.77
C PRO A 71 -9.14 -21.89 3.73
N GLN A 72 -9.05 -21.43 2.48
CA GLN A 72 -8.26 -22.04 1.41
C GLN A 72 -6.79 -21.61 1.41
N ASN A 73 -6.35 -20.81 2.38
CA ASN A 73 -5.00 -20.23 2.47
C ASN A 73 -4.67 -19.15 1.41
N ASN A 74 -5.67 -18.69 0.67
CA ASN A 74 -5.49 -17.58 -0.26
C ASN A 74 -5.40 -16.26 0.52
N THR A 75 -4.58 -15.33 0.04
CA THR A 75 -4.61 -13.94 0.51
C THR A 75 -5.87 -13.27 -0.03
N CYS A 76 -6.63 -12.66 0.87
CA CYS A 76 -7.78 -11.83 0.56
C CYS A 76 -7.53 -10.42 1.05
N TYR A 77 -8.14 -9.44 0.41
CA TYR A 77 -8.12 -8.07 0.87
C TYR A 77 -9.53 -7.49 0.94
N LEU A 78 -9.74 -6.63 1.93
CA LEU A 78 -10.88 -5.72 1.99
C LEU A 78 -10.36 -4.31 1.71
N CYS A 79 -10.95 -3.62 0.72
CA CYS A 79 -10.66 -2.22 0.44
C CYS A 79 -11.82 -1.33 0.93
N LYS A 80 -11.49 -0.31 1.71
CA LYS A 80 -12.42 0.74 2.15
C LYS A 80 -11.99 2.07 1.57
N GLU A 81 -12.86 2.67 0.77
CA GLU A 81 -12.68 4.03 0.26
C GLU A 81 -13.23 5.03 1.27
N LEU A 82 -12.39 5.97 1.68
CA LEU A 82 -12.72 7.06 2.59
C LEU A 82 -12.71 8.37 1.81
N THR A 83 -13.90 8.92 1.64
CA THR A 83 -14.13 10.21 0.99
C THR A 83 -14.67 11.20 2.00
N GLY A 84 -14.22 12.45 1.93
CA GLY A 84 -14.70 13.52 2.80
C GLY A 84 -13.64 14.53 3.16
N LYS A 85 -14.07 15.67 3.71
CA LYS A 85 -13.19 16.73 4.24
C LYS A 85 -12.71 16.44 5.67
N SER A 86 -13.16 15.34 6.28
CA SER A 86 -12.76 14.96 7.63
C SER A 86 -11.30 14.55 7.62
N LEU A 87 -10.56 14.93 8.66
CA LEU A 87 -9.18 14.50 8.86
C LEU A 87 -9.17 12.98 9.02
N VAL A 88 -8.69 12.28 8.00
CA VAL A 88 -8.36 10.85 8.05
C VAL A 88 -6.93 10.75 8.51
N ASP A 89 -6.71 10.19 9.70
CA ASP A 89 -5.39 9.98 10.29
C ASP A 89 -5.13 8.50 10.62
N ASN A 90 -3.93 8.20 11.10
CA ASN A 90 -3.52 6.84 11.45
C ASN A 90 -4.43 6.20 12.52
N GLN A 91 -4.89 6.98 13.51
CA GLN A 91 -5.69 6.47 14.62
C GLN A 91 -7.08 6.07 14.12
N PHE A 92 -7.72 6.92 13.32
CA PHE A 92 -8.99 6.61 12.67
C PHE A 92 -8.90 5.35 11.81
N LEU A 93 -7.87 5.25 10.96
CA LEU A 93 -7.66 4.09 10.10
C LEU A 93 -7.43 2.81 10.90
N THR A 94 -6.70 2.89 12.01
CA THR A 94 -6.48 1.75 12.90
C THR A 94 -7.81 1.29 13.50
N MET A 95 -8.59 2.17 14.12
CA MET A 95 -9.90 1.81 14.70
C MET A 95 -10.87 1.23 13.67
N LEU A 96 -10.86 1.77 12.44
CA LEU A 96 -11.67 1.25 11.35
C LEU A 96 -11.23 -0.17 10.94
N ALA A 97 -9.93 -0.44 10.90
CA ALA A 97 -9.41 -1.76 10.59
C ALA A 97 -9.69 -2.78 11.71
N GLU A 98 -9.54 -2.36 12.98
CA GLU A 98 -9.81 -3.22 14.14
C GLU A 98 -11.25 -3.74 14.16
N SER A 99 -12.20 -2.88 13.77
CA SER A 99 -13.64 -3.14 13.79
C SER A 99 -14.19 -3.75 12.49
N ALA A 100 -13.37 -3.90 11.44
CA ALA A 100 -13.83 -4.37 10.14
C ALA A 100 -14.36 -5.83 10.18
N LEU A 101 -15.52 -6.05 9.56
CA LEU A 101 -16.06 -7.39 9.34
C LEU A 101 -15.41 -8.02 8.10
N LEU A 102 -14.79 -9.19 8.26
CA LEU A 102 -14.05 -9.92 7.24
C LEU A 102 -14.77 -11.26 7.04
N ALA A 103 -15.58 -11.35 5.99
CA ALA A 103 -16.58 -12.42 5.84
C ALA A 103 -16.02 -13.85 5.89
N ASN A 104 -14.79 -14.05 5.39
CA ASN A 104 -14.19 -15.38 5.23
C ASN A 104 -12.78 -15.43 5.85
N ILE A 105 -12.53 -14.74 6.96
CA ILE A 105 -11.22 -14.82 7.59
C ILE A 105 -10.97 -16.17 8.26
N CYS A 106 -9.79 -16.74 8.02
CA CYS A 106 -9.25 -17.86 8.76
C CYS A 106 -8.16 -17.36 9.71
N THR A 107 -8.50 -17.24 11.00
CA THR A 107 -7.65 -16.60 12.00
C THR A 107 -6.32 -17.33 12.21
N SER A 108 -6.31 -18.67 12.18
CA SER A 108 -5.11 -19.49 12.34
C SER A 108 -4.13 -19.32 11.17
N LYS A 109 -4.63 -19.39 9.93
CA LYS A 109 -3.82 -19.16 8.73
C LYS A 109 -3.31 -17.73 8.64
N THR A 110 -4.13 -16.76 9.02
CA THR A 110 -3.73 -15.34 9.04
C THR A 110 -2.60 -15.11 10.05
N ARG A 111 -2.71 -15.64 11.26
CA ARG A 111 -1.62 -15.57 12.26
C ARG A 111 -0.33 -16.21 11.76
N HIS A 112 -0.43 -17.41 11.19
CA HIS A 112 0.75 -18.12 10.68
C HIS A 112 1.43 -17.33 9.56
N TRP A 113 0.64 -16.82 8.62
CA TRP A 113 1.14 -15.98 7.54
C TRP A 113 1.87 -14.73 8.06
N LEU A 114 1.25 -13.97 8.97
CA LEU A 114 1.85 -12.74 9.50
C LEU A 114 3.07 -12.98 10.40
N LYS A 115 3.14 -14.13 11.07
CA LYS A 115 4.34 -14.51 11.82
C LYS A 115 5.55 -14.65 10.88
N ASN A 116 5.37 -15.36 9.76
CA ASN A 116 6.43 -15.60 8.78
C ASN A 116 6.72 -14.34 7.95
N PHE A 117 5.73 -13.46 7.76
CA PHE A 117 5.89 -12.20 7.02
C PHE A 117 7.00 -11.32 7.61
N ASN A 118 7.04 -11.17 8.94
CA ASN A 118 8.05 -10.38 9.64
C ASN A 118 9.46 -11.00 9.60
N GLU A 119 9.57 -12.31 9.39
CA GLU A 119 10.87 -13.00 9.30
C GLU A 119 11.54 -12.71 7.95
N THR A 120 10.76 -12.64 6.85
CA THR A 120 11.27 -12.33 5.50
C THR A 120 11.80 -10.90 5.32
N ASP A 121 11.25 -9.91 6.03
CA ASP A 121 11.74 -8.52 5.94
C ASP A 121 13.05 -8.30 6.71
N SER A 122 13.49 -9.28 7.52
CA SER A 122 14.72 -9.19 8.33
C SER A 122 15.96 -9.78 7.64
N GLU A 123 15.82 -10.42 6.48
CA GLU A 123 16.93 -11.05 5.74
C GLU A 123 17.50 -10.18 4.60
N ILE A 124 17.04 -8.93 4.45
CA ILE A 124 17.58 -7.95 3.49
C ILE A 124 18.31 -6.85 4.26
N ILE A 125 19.47 -7.17 4.83
CA ILE A 125 20.49 -6.19 5.29
C ILE A 125 21.85 -6.70 4.86
#